data_AF-A0A7C7HUR6-F1
#
_entry.id   AF-A0A7C7HUR6-F1
#
_cell.length_a   1.000
_cell.length_b   1.000
_cell.length_c   1.000
_cell.angle_alpha   90.00
_cell.angle_beta   90.00
_cell.angle_gamma   90.00
#
_symmetry.space_group_name_H-M   'P 1'
#
loop_
_entity.id
_entity.type
_entity.pdbx_description
1 polymer ?
#
loop_
_entity_poly.entity_id
_entity_poly.type
_entity_poly.pdbx_seq_one_letter_code
_entity_poly.pdbx_strand_id
1 'polypeptide(L)'
;MHANPKSNNKRNNSLIDIWSFVHLLTSAALAYIYTPFIALCMTFAWEPLEIFVISPIAGKFGILFGHEGWINIVSDLAFNSLGVGLAALFLL
;
A
#
# COMPACT_ATOMS: atom_id res chain seq x y z
N MET A 1 17.11 34.87 0.89
CA MET A 1 16.82 33.70 1.76
C MET A 1 15.40 33.28 1.49
N HIS A 2 15.19 32.33 0.57
CA HIS A 2 13.86 31.74 0.36
C HIS A 2 13.56 30.86 1.58
N ALA A 3 12.46 31.13 2.25
CA ALA A 3 11.93 30.24 3.27
C ALA A 3 11.87 28.82 2.68
N ASN A 4 12.58 27.87 3.29
CA ASN A 4 12.37 26.46 3.03
C ASN A 4 11.23 26.05 3.96
N PRO A 5 9.96 25.97 3.49
CA PRO A 5 8.93 25.38 4.29
C PRO A 5 9.37 23.92 4.44
N LYS A 6 9.90 23.55 5.61
CA LYS A 6 9.91 22.17 6.04
C LYS A 6 8.46 21.71 5.84
N SER A 7 8.19 21.02 4.72
CA SER A 7 6.87 20.51 4.41
C SER A 7 6.54 19.61 5.59
N ASN A 8 5.65 20.05 6.44
CA ASN A 8 5.23 19.33 7.63
C ASN A 8 4.30 18.17 7.21
N ASN A 9 4.63 17.49 6.10
CA ASN A 9 3.95 16.34 5.55
C ASN A 9 4.26 15.17 6.46
N LYS A 10 3.61 15.20 7.63
CA LYS A 10 3.57 14.11 8.58
C LYS A 10 3.11 12.87 7.81
N ARG A 11 3.88 11.79 7.88
CA ARG A 11 3.48 10.51 7.28
C ARG A 11 2.08 10.14 7.75
N ASN A 12 1.29 9.59 6.84
CA ASN A 12 0.01 8.99 7.20
C ASN A 12 0.28 7.86 8.21
N ASN A 13 -0.54 7.74 9.25
CA ASN A 13 -0.46 6.65 10.23
C ASN A 13 -1.86 6.13 10.56
N SER A 14 -2.83 6.38 9.68
CA SER A 14 -4.16 5.80 9.80
C SER A 14 -4.08 4.30 9.49
N LEU A 15 -4.87 3.50 10.19
CA LEU A 15 -5.04 2.08 9.86
C LEU A 15 -6.04 1.87 8.73
N ILE A 16 -6.89 2.84 8.44
CA ILE A 16 -7.86 2.76 7.34
C ILE A 16 -7.87 4.11 6.65
N ASP A 17 -7.63 4.09 5.35
CA ASP A 17 -7.67 5.26 4.50
C ASP A 17 -7.98 4.85 3.06
N ILE A 18 -7.75 5.78 2.12
CA ILE A 18 -7.98 5.54 0.71
C ILE A 18 -7.02 4.51 0.11
N TRP A 19 -5.79 4.39 0.63
CA TRP A 19 -4.81 3.40 0.20
C TRP A 19 -5.23 2.01 0.63
N SER A 20 -5.77 1.84 1.86
CA SER A 20 -6.34 0.56 2.30
C SER A 20 -7.39 0.01 1.31
N PHE A 21 -8.23 0.90 0.74
CA PHE A 21 -9.19 0.52 -0.29
C PHE A 21 -8.52 0.16 -1.62
N VAL A 22 -7.46 0.88 -2.02
CA VAL A 22 -6.65 0.55 -3.20
C VAL A 22 -5.98 -0.82 -3.04
N HIS A 23 -5.40 -1.14 -1.88
CA HIS A 23 -4.81 -2.45 -1.58
C HIS A 23 -5.85 -3.57 -1.73
N LEU A 24 -7.05 -3.38 -1.19
CA LEU A 24 -8.13 -4.36 -1.35
C LEU A 24 -8.50 -4.60 -2.82
N LEU A 25 -8.73 -3.54 -3.59
CA LEU A 25 -9.15 -3.69 -4.99
C LEU A 25 -8.03 -4.23 -5.88
N THR A 26 -6.79 -3.76 -5.71
CA THR A 26 -5.64 -4.17 -6.52
C THR A 26 -5.25 -5.62 -6.23
N SER A 27 -5.29 -6.05 -4.97
CA SER A 27 -5.03 -7.43 -4.58
C SER A 27 -6.13 -8.39 -5.08
N ALA A 28 -7.40 -7.98 -5.04
CA ALA A 28 -8.50 -8.73 -5.65
C ALA A 28 -8.32 -8.88 -7.17
N ALA A 29 -7.95 -7.80 -7.86
CA ALA A 29 -7.65 -7.83 -9.29
C ALA A 29 -6.44 -8.72 -9.62
N LEU A 30 -5.37 -8.64 -8.83
CA LEU A 30 -4.20 -9.51 -8.94
C LEU A 30 -4.59 -10.98 -8.76
N ALA A 31 -5.42 -11.30 -7.78
CA ALA A 31 -5.92 -12.65 -7.55
C ALA A 31 -6.93 -13.12 -8.60
N TYR A 32 -7.53 -12.23 -9.38
CA TYR A 32 -8.32 -12.61 -10.55
C TYR A 32 -7.42 -12.98 -11.74
N ILE A 33 -6.29 -12.27 -11.90
CA ILE A 33 -5.33 -12.49 -13.00
C ILE A 33 -4.40 -13.67 -12.72
N TYR A 34 -3.99 -13.84 -11.46
CA TYR A 34 -3.07 -14.88 -10.99
C TYR A 34 -3.77 -15.79 -9.97
N THR A 35 -3.10 -16.84 -9.52
CA THR A 35 -3.64 -17.64 -8.40
C THR A 35 -3.59 -16.84 -7.09
N PRO A 36 -4.51 -17.09 -6.13
CA PRO A 36 -4.52 -16.37 -4.84
C PRO A 36 -3.18 -16.39 -4.10
N PHE A 37 -2.49 -17.52 -4.15
CA PHE A 37 -1.17 -17.66 -3.53
C PHE A 37 -0.12 -16.72 -4.15
N ILE A 38 -0.05 -16.65 -5.48
CA ILE A 38 0.88 -15.76 -6.18
C ILE A 38 0.54 -14.29 -5.89
N ALA A 39 -0.75 -13.94 -5.92
CA ALA A 39 -1.21 -12.58 -5.62
C ALA A 39 -0.83 -12.12 -4.20
N LEU A 40 -0.97 -13.00 -3.20
CA LEU A 40 -0.51 -12.73 -1.83
C LEU A 40 0.99 -12.51 -1.75
N CYS A 41 1.79 -13.40 -2.37
CA CYS A 41 3.24 -13.25 -2.36
C CYS A 41 3.69 -11.94 -3.00
N MET A 42 3.06 -11.53 -4.11
CA MET A 42 3.38 -10.28 -4.79
C MET A 42 3.04 -9.06 -3.94
N THR A 43 1.84 -9.00 -3.38
CA THR A 43 1.39 -7.87 -2.56
C THR A 43 2.20 -7.77 -1.26
N PHE A 44 2.47 -8.89 -0.59
CA PHE A 44 3.27 -8.90 0.65
C PHE A 44 4.72 -8.50 0.43
N ALA A 45 5.31 -8.85 -0.72
CA ALA A 45 6.66 -8.40 -1.08
C ALA A 45 6.68 -6.91 -1.49
N TRP A 46 5.57 -6.40 -2.01
CA TRP A 46 5.44 -5.00 -2.43
C TRP A 46 5.39 -4.04 -1.23
N GLU A 47 4.64 -4.36 -0.17
CA GLU A 47 4.50 -3.46 0.99
C GLU A 47 5.82 -2.97 1.61
N PRO A 48 6.81 -3.83 1.94
CA PRO A 48 8.08 -3.34 2.46
C PRO A 48 8.87 -2.53 1.42
N LEU A 49 8.78 -2.88 0.13
CA LEU A 49 9.42 -2.12 -0.95
C LEU A 49 8.82 -0.71 -1.03
N GLU A 50 7.50 -0.59 -0.98
CA GLU A 50 6.79 0.68 -1.01
C GLU A 50 7.18 1.57 0.16
N ILE A 51 7.06 1.07 1.39
CA ILE A 51 7.20 1.91 2.59
C ILE A 51 8.66 2.26 2.92
N PHE A 52 9.60 1.33 2.66
CA PHE A 52 11.02 1.52 3.00
C PHE A 52 11.87 2.04 1.85
N VAL A 53 11.48 1.85 0.59
CA VAL A 53 12.31 2.24 -0.57
C VAL A 53 11.62 3.33 -1.39
N ILE A 54 10.41 3.07 -1.89
CA ILE A 54 9.75 3.98 -2.83
C ILE A 54 9.31 5.25 -2.11
N SER A 55 8.62 5.13 -0.97
CA SER A 55 8.06 6.23 -0.20
C SER A 55 9.11 7.27 0.23
N PRO A 56 10.27 6.90 0.81
CA PRO A 56 11.32 7.88 1.13
C PRO A 56 11.93 8.55 -0.10
N ILE A 57 11.98 7.87 -1.25
CA ILE A 57 12.50 8.45 -2.49
C ILE A 57 11.47 9.42 -3.07
N ALA A 58 10.22 8.97 -3.24
CA ALA A 58 9.10 9.77 -3.75
C ALA A 58 8.86 11.03 -2.90
N GLY A 59 8.96 10.91 -1.57
CA GLY A 59 8.85 12.03 -0.64
C GLY A 59 9.88 13.13 -0.87
N LYS A 60 11.08 12.82 -1.40
CA LYS A 60 12.09 13.85 -1.76
C LYS A 60 11.67 14.70 -2.96
N PHE A 61 10.79 14.17 -3.80
CA PHE A 61 10.25 14.86 -4.98
C PHE A 61 8.86 15.47 -4.72
N GLY A 62 8.39 15.48 -3.47
CA GLY A 62 7.08 16.02 -3.12
C GLY A 62 5.91 15.12 -3.55
N ILE A 63 6.17 13.87 -3.90
CA ILE A 63 5.14 12.89 -4.27
C ILE A 63 4.67 12.20 -2.99
N LEU A 64 3.38 12.30 -2.69
CA LEU A 64 2.74 11.71 -1.49
C LEU A 64 2.31 10.25 -1.67
N PHE A 65 2.67 9.62 -2.79
CA PHE A 65 2.41 8.21 -3.08
C PHE A 65 3.06 7.33 -2.02
N GLY A 66 2.26 6.50 -1.34
CA GLY A 66 2.75 5.63 -0.28
C GLY A 66 3.43 6.38 0.86
N HIS A 67 3.11 7.66 1.12
CA HIS A 67 3.73 8.45 2.20
C HIS A 67 3.20 8.06 3.59
N GLU A 68 3.38 6.78 3.90
CA GLU A 68 2.74 6.05 4.97
C GLU A 68 3.73 5.62 6.05
N GLY A 69 3.24 5.44 7.25
CA GLY A 69 4.01 5.01 8.40
C GLY A 69 4.29 3.52 8.34
N TRP A 70 5.17 3.04 9.22
CA TRP A 70 5.41 1.60 9.36
C TRP A 70 4.17 0.84 9.82
N ILE A 71 3.22 1.52 10.49
CA ILE A 71 1.97 0.93 10.95
C ILE A 71 1.03 0.60 9.79
N ASN A 72 1.17 1.29 8.66
CA ASN A 72 0.37 1.04 7.46
C ASN A 72 0.64 -0.33 6.87
N ILE A 73 1.88 -0.85 6.95
CA ILE A 73 2.22 -2.24 6.56
C ILE A 73 1.21 -3.23 7.12
N VAL A 74 0.81 -3.08 8.39
CA VAL A 74 -0.15 -4.01 9.03
C VAL A 74 -1.54 -3.89 8.40
N SER A 75 -1.97 -2.67 8.12
CA SER A 75 -3.23 -2.42 7.41
C SER A 75 -3.17 -3.00 6.00
N ASP A 76 -2.13 -2.67 5.24
CA ASP A 76 -2.03 -3.02 3.82
C ASP A 76 -1.97 -4.54 3.66
N LEU A 77 -1.24 -5.25 4.52
CA LEU A 77 -1.25 -6.71 4.56
C LEU A 77 -2.64 -7.29 4.85
N ALA A 78 -3.40 -6.68 5.76
CA ALA A 78 -4.75 -7.11 6.09
C ALA A 78 -5.72 -6.88 4.91
N PHE A 79 -5.70 -5.68 4.32
CA PHE A 79 -6.57 -5.33 3.19
C PHE A 79 -6.18 -6.09 1.91
N ASN A 80 -4.90 -6.33 1.66
CA ASN A 80 -4.43 -7.22 0.59
C ASN A 80 -4.95 -8.64 0.78
N SER A 81 -4.85 -9.19 2.00
CA SER A 81 -5.36 -10.53 2.30
C SER A 81 -6.88 -10.62 2.12
N LEU A 82 -7.59 -9.57 2.51
CA LEU A 82 -9.04 -9.46 2.37
C LEU A 82 -9.45 -9.40 0.90
N GLY A 83 -8.76 -8.59 0.08
CA GLY A 83 -9.01 -8.49 -1.36
C GLY A 83 -8.74 -9.81 -2.09
N VAL A 84 -7.59 -10.45 -1.84
CA VAL A 84 -7.32 -11.79 -2.40
C VAL A 84 -8.35 -12.82 -1.95
N GLY A 85 -8.71 -12.83 -0.66
CA GLY A 85 -9.70 -13.76 -0.12
C GLY A 85 -11.08 -13.59 -0.74
N LEU A 86 -11.53 -12.35 -0.94
CA LEU A 86 -12.80 -12.06 -1.62
C LEU A 86 -12.78 -12.53 -3.07
N ALA A 87 -11.70 -12.27 -3.81
CA ALA A 87 -11.56 -12.76 -5.18
C ALA A 87 -11.59 -14.30 -5.24
N ALA A 88 -10.89 -14.97 -4.32
CA ALA A 88 -10.86 -16.43 -4.25
C ALA A 88 -12.22 -17.06 -3.89
N LEU A 89 -13.12 -16.34 -3.20
CA LEU A 89 -14.44 -16.83 -2.82
C LEU A 89 -15.53 -16.56 -3.87
N PHE A 90 -15.41 -15.45 -4.61
CA PHE A 90 -16.51 -14.94 -5.42
C PHE A 90 -16.18 -14.77 -6.91
N LEU A 91 -14.90 -14.78 -7.29
CA LEU A 91 -14.45 -14.46 -8.67
C LEU A 91 -13.66 -15.58 -9.34
N LEU A 92 -13.26 -16.61 -8.61
CA LEU A 92 -12.57 -17.82 -9.07
C LEU A 92 -13.40 -19.07 -8.76
#